data_AF-A0A1W1YZ87-F1
#
_entry.id   AF-A0A1W1YZ87-F1
#
_cell.length_a   1.000
_cell.length_b   1.000
_cell.length_c   1.000
_cell.angle_alpha   90.00
_cell.angle_beta   90.00
_cell.angle_gamma   90.00
#
_symmetry.space_group_name_H-M   'P 1'
#
loop_
_entity.id
_entity.type
_entity.pdbx_description
1 polymer ?
#
loop_
_entity_poly.entity_id
_entity_poly.type
_entity_poly.pdbx_seq_one_letter_code
_entity_poly.pdbx_strand_id
1 'polypeptide(L)'
;MIYITGDLHGDIDKAKLTTKYFPVQRELTKNDYVIIAGDFGCIWSGGKQDEWLLDWLESKNFTTLFVDGNHENFDLLNQFPITEWNGGKTHQIRPFIFHLMRGQVFTIEGKKIFTFGGAESVDKQFRKEFISWWREEVPNQHEFEEGIKNLEKHDMTVDYVITHTAPKDIIGQLDSFFGDRINDSTSEMLNYFMKSIRFKHWFFGHFHTNKTIGKFTVLNNRLVVLQEEVIMSKDPEPRDWKIEKYRSKFKVAYPNIKQPTYEEVGALIDRWDREGRHITYPLAGLNWNELEWQKEYKRKKEFKILAEKIINHQAHGEEIFMACGSGEKCPKSDNCKCWKLYQYMLENEILGHTCMLYKPENCEEFRPYGDK
;
A
#
# COMPACT_ATOMS: atom_id res chain seq x y z
N MET A 1 -9.21 -0.17 -25.68
CA MET A 1 -9.54 -0.65 -24.31
C MET A 1 -8.34 -0.52 -23.37
N ILE A 2 -8.57 -0.41 -22.06
CA ILE A 2 -7.49 -0.39 -21.05
C ILE A 2 -7.71 -1.51 -20.04
N TYR A 3 -6.67 -2.30 -19.79
CA TYR A 3 -6.59 -3.31 -18.73
C TYR A 3 -5.50 -2.93 -17.74
N ILE A 4 -5.67 -3.31 -16.48
CA ILE A 4 -4.70 -3.03 -15.41
C ILE A 4 -4.44 -4.32 -14.62
N THR A 5 -3.18 -4.55 -14.26
CA THR A 5 -2.75 -5.61 -13.35
C THR A 5 -1.63 -5.10 -12.44
N GLY A 6 -1.25 -5.87 -11.43
CA GLY A 6 -0.09 -5.55 -10.58
C GLY A 6 1.09 -6.46 -10.85
N ASP A 7 2.24 -6.07 -10.31
CA ASP A 7 3.44 -6.85 -10.02
C ASP A 7 3.74 -7.98 -11.03
N LEU A 8 4.61 -7.75 -12.00
CA LEU A 8 4.98 -8.77 -12.99
C LEU A 8 6.20 -9.60 -12.57
N HIS A 9 7.14 -8.97 -11.85
CA HIS A 9 8.40 -9.55 -11.40
C HIS A 9 9.15 -10.31 -12.51
N GLY A 10 9.17 -9.75 -13.71
CA GLY A 10 9.80 -10.37 -14.87
C GLY A 10 9.17 -11.71 -15.21
N ASP A 11 9.92 -12.81 -15.06
CA ASP A 11 9.47 -14.16 -15.42
C ASP A 11 8.59 -14.82 -14.34
N ILE A 12 8.54 -14.27 -13.13
CA ILE A 12 7.85 -14.88 -11.99
C ILE A 12 6.33 -14.87 -12.18
N ASP A 13 5.75 -13.70 -12.47
CA ASP A 13 4.29 -13.54 -12.52
C ASP A 13 3.74 -13.34 -13.95
N LYS A 14 4.60 -13.44 -14.98
CA LYS A 14 4.21 -13.22 -16.37
C LYS A 14 3.12 -14.16 -16.90
N ALA A 15 2.90 -15.29 -16.23
CA ALA A 15 1.84 -16.23 -16.59
C ALA A 15 0.47 -15.52 -16.73
N LYS A 16 0.22 -14.46 -15.93
CA LYS A 16 -1.01 -13.67 -15.98
C LYS A 16 -1.27 -13.00 -17.34
N LEU A 17 -0.21 -12.72 -18.12
CA LEU A 17 -0.32 -12.13 -19.46
C LEU A 17 -0.22 -13.17 -20.59
N THR A 18 -0.29 -14.46 -20.29
CA THR A 18 -0.39 -15.52 -21.32
C THR A 18 -1.83 -15.69 -21.79
N THR A 19 -2.02 -16.21 -23.01
CA THR A 19 -3.36 -16.45 -23.57
C THR A 19 -4.20 -17.48 -22.80
N LYS A 20 -3.58 -18.22 -21.87
CA LYS A 20 -4.27 -19.13 -20.96
C LYS A 20 -5.00 -18.36 -19.85
N TYR A 21 -4.34 -17.37 -19.25
CA TYR A 21 -4.87 -16.61 -18.11
C TYR A 21 -5.51 -15.28 -18.53
N PHE A 22 -5.15 -14.77 -19.71
CA PHE A 22 -5.72 -13.57 -20.30
C PHE A 22 -6.12 -13.84 -21.78
N PRO A 23 -7.16 -14.66 -22.01
CA PRO A 23 -7.52 -15.11 -23.36
C PRO A 23 -8.03 -14.00 -24.28
N VAL A 24 -8.66 -12.95 -23.71
CA VAL A 24 -9.17 -11.79 -24.48
C VAL A 24 -8.05 -11.04 -25.20
N GLN A 25 -6.78 -11.21 -24.81
CA GLN A 25 -5.63 -10.64 -25.54
C GLN A 25 -5.56 -11.05 -27.02
N ARG A 26 -6.21 -12.16 -27.40
CA ARG A 26 -6.29 -12.61 -28.80
C ARG A 26 -7.09 -11.64 -29.68
N GLU A 27 -7.98 -10.86 -29.08
CA GLU A 27 -8.88 -9.91 -29.74
C GLU A 27 -8.38 -8.46 -29.64
N LEU A 28 -7.35 -8.22 -28.81
CA LEU A 28 -6.75 -6.90 -28.64
C LEU A 28 -5.88 -6.53 -29.83
N THR A 29 -5.60 -5.24 -29.94
CA THR A 29 -4.74 -4.61 -30.94
C THR A 29 -3.73 -3.69 -30.25
N LYS A 30 -2.74 -3.18 -30.99
CA LYS A 30 -1.73 -2.26 -30.43
C LYS A 30 -2.33 -0.92 -29.96
N ASN A 31 -3.62 -0.68 -30.25
CA ASN A 31 -4.40 0.43 -29.72
C ASN A 31 -5.14 0.09 -28.42
N ASP A 32 -4.97 -1.13 -27.91
CA ASP A 32 -5.42 -1.56 -26.59
C ASP A 32 -4.23 -1.63 -25.64
N TYR A 33 -4.47 -1.31 -24.37
CA TYR A 33 -3.41 -1.06 -23.39
C TYR A 33 -3.53 -2.01 -22.22
N VAL A 34 -2.41 -2.57 -21.79
CA VAL A 34 -2.28 -3.29 -20.52
C VAL A 34 -1.29 -2.53 -19.65
N ILE A 35 -1.77 -2.01 -18.52
CA ILE A 35 -0.98 -1.25 -17.56
C ILE A 35 -0.58 -2.13 -16.38
N ILE A 36 0.71 -2.20 -16.09
CA ILE A 36 1.28 -2.93 -14.95
C ILE A 36 1.60 -1.92 -13.84
N ALA A 37 0.99 -2.10 -12.67
CA ALA A 37 1.09 -1.21 -11.52
C ALA A 37 2.36 -1.45 -10.67
N GLY A 38 3.52 -1.41 -11.32
CA GLY A 38 4.83 -1.57 -10.68
C GLY A 38 5.38 -3.00 -10.66
N ASP A 39 6.59 -3.11 -10.15
CA ASP A 39 7.44 -4.31 -10.15
C ASP A 39 7.36 -5.05 -11.50
N PHE A 40 7.68 -4.34 -12.56
CA PHE A 40 7.74 -4.82 -13.93
C PHE A 40 8.81 -5.90 -14.08
N GLY A 41 10.03 -5.66 -13.58
CA GLY A 41 11.08 -6.67 -13.46
C GLY A 41 11.58 -7.29 -14.77
N CYS A 42 11.18 -6.77 -15.94
CA CYS A 42 11.71 -7.21 -17.24
C CYS A 42 13.00 -6.47 -17.64
N ILE A 43 13.42 -5.47 -16.87
CA ILE A 43 14.64 -4.68 -17.07
C ILE A 43 15.43 -4.74 -15.75
N TRP A 44 16.31 -5.72 -15.64
CA TRP A 44 17.06 -5.99 -14.41
C TRP A 44 18.55 -6.18 -14.64
N SER A 45 18.93 -7.02 -15.61
CA SER A 45 20.33 -7.36 -15.89
C SER A 45 20.86 -6.75 -17.18
N GLY A 46 19.99 -6.33 -18.10
CA GLY A 46 20.34 -5.98 -19.48
C GLY A 46 20.79 -7.19 -20.30
N GLY A 47 20.60 -8.41 -19.78
CA GLY A 47 21.05 -9.66 -20.38
C GLY A 47 20.00 -10.32 -21.27
N LYS A 48 20.30 -11.56 -21.69
CA LYS A 48 19.43 -12.33 -22.60
C LYS A 48 18.04 -12.61 -22.04
N GLN A 49 17.89 -12.71 -20.72
CA GLN A 49 16.59 -12.96 -20.08
C GLN A 49 15.67 -11.75 -20.23
N ASP A 50 16.18 -10.55 -19.93
CA ASP A 50 15.49 -9.27 -20.13
C ASP A 50 15.05 -9.12 -21.59
N GLU A 51 15.97 -9.33 -22.53
CA GLU A 51 15.68 -9.27 -23.97
C GLU A 51 14.56 -10.22 -24.38
N TRP A 52 14.59 -11.46 -23.89
CA TRP A 52 13.53 -12.43 -24.17
C TRP A 52 12.18 -12.03 -23.57
N LEU A 53 12.15 -11.47 -22.36
CA LEU A 53 10.93 -10.98 -21.73
C LEU A 53 10.35 -9.79 -22.51
N LEU A 54 11.21 -8.85 -22.92
CA LEU A 54 10.83 -7.69 -23.71
C LEU A 54 10.33 -8.10 -25.10
N ASP A 55 10.99 -9.03 -25.79
CA ASP A 55 10.52 -9.58 -27.07
C ASP A 55 9.17 -10.29 -26.92
N TRP A 56 8.98 -11.04 -25.83
CA TRP A 56 7.73 -11.71 -25.54
C TRP A 56 6.57 -10.74 -25.24
N LEU A 57 6.85 -9.60 -24.58
CA LEU A 57 5.87 -8.53 -24.37
C LEU A 57 5.60 -7.74 -25.66
N GLU A 58 6.64 -7.46 -26.45
CA GLU A 58 6.54 -6.75 -27.72
C GLU A 58 5.71 -7.54 -28.73
N SER A 59 5.81 -8.87 -28.70
CA SER A 59 5.02 -9.77 -29.54
C SER A 59 3.55 -9.87 -29.14
N LYS A 60 3.11 -9.23 -28.05
CA LYS A 60 1.70 -9.24 -27.64
C LYS A 60 0.87 -8.40 -28.59
N ASN A 61 -0.40 -8.73 -28.73
CA ASN A 61 -1.28 -7.95 -29.61
C ASN A 61 -1.59 -6.56 -29.05
N PHE A 62 -1.34 -6.29 -27.76
CA PHE A 62 -1.59 -5.01 -27.08
C PHE A 62 -0.31 -4.21 -26.86
N THR A 63 -0.46 -2.93 -26.48
CA THR A 63 0.61 -2.07 -25.98
C THR A 63 0.77 -2.26 -24.47
N THR A 64 2.00 -2.53 -24.04
CA THR A 64 2.33 -2.71 -22.61
C THR A 64 2.77 -1.38 -22.03
N LEU A 65 2.11 -0.96 -20.95
CA LEU A 65 2.48 0.20 -20.17
C LEU A 65 2.82 -0.25 -18.75
N PHE A 66 3.74 0.42 -18.09
CA PHE A 66 4.00 0.16 -16.67
C PHE A 66 4.40 1.43 -15.95
N VAL A 67 4.06 1.50 -14.66
CA VAL A 67 4.74 2.40 -13.71
C VAL A 67 5.87 1.61 -13.05
N ASP A 68 6.94 2.27 -12.64
CA ASP A 68 8.02 1.63 -11.89
C ASP A 68 7.58 1.25 -10.46
N GLY A 69 8.15 0.17 -9.91
CA GLY A 69 8.01 -0.20 -8.50
C GLY A 69 9.32 -0.08 -7.71
N ASN A 70 9.42 -0.80 -6.59
CA ASN A 70 10.66 -0.86 -5.80
C ASN A 70 11.59 -1.99 -6.22
N HIS A 71 11.16 -2.84 -7.14
CA HIS A 71 11.99 -3.89 -7.74
C HIS A 71 12.29 -3.63 -9.20
N GLU A 72 12.87 -2.45 -9.48
CA GLU A 72 13.45 -2.11 -10.78
C GLU A 72 14.95 -1.82 -10.70
N ASN A 73 15.66 -2.08 -11.80
CA ASN A 73 17.02 -1.59 -11.98
C ASN A 73 16.97 -0.18 -12.59
N PHE A 74 17.08 0.84 -11.73
CA PHE A 74 17.00 2.23 -12.14
C PHE A 74 18.18 2.71 -12.98
N ASP A 75 19.37 2.10 -12.82
CA ASP A 75 20.52 2.42 -13.68
C ASP A 75 20.22 2.07 -15.15
N LEU A 76 19.56 0.92 -15.39
CA LEU A 76 19.17 0.51 -16.74
C LEU A 76 17.90 1.24 -17.21
N LEU A 77 16.89 1.34 -16.36
CA LEU A 77 15.62 1.97 -16.71
C LEU A 77 15.81 3.42 -17.16
N ASN A 78 16.69 4.17 -16.50
CA ASN A 78 16.97 5.58 -16.81
C ASN A 78 17.88 5.80 -18.04
N GLN A 79 18.43 4.73 -18.64
CA GLN A 79 19.18 4.83 -19.90
C GLN A 79 18.29 4.86 -21.14
N PHE A 80 17.03 4.45 -21.01
CA PHE A 80 16.08 4.47 -22.12
C PHE A 80 15.69 5.90 -22.50
N PRO A 81 15.47 6.18 -23.80
CA PRO A 81 15.16 7.53 -24.25
C PRO A 81 13.84 8.02 -23.68
N ILE A 82 13.85 9.26 -23.18
CA ILE A 82 12.64 9.96 -22.76
C ILE A 82 11.93 10.50 -24.00
N THR A 83 10.64 10.17 -24.14
CA THR A 83 9.79 10.66 -25.22
C THR A 83 8.47 11.22 -24.69
N GLU A 84 7.87 12.16 -25.41
CA GLU A 84 6.51 12.62 -25.12
C GLU A 84 5.51 11.68 -25.81
N TRP A 85 4.60 11.11 -25.04
CA TRP A 85 3.60 10.18 -25.53
C TRP A 85 2.27 10.36 -24.79
N ASN A 86 1.17 10.52 -25.53
CA ASN A 86 -0.18 10.71 -24.97
C ASN A 86 -0.29 11.77 -23.87
N GLY A 87 0.49 12.85 -23.97
CA GLY A 87 0.41 14.01 -23.07
C GLY A 87 1.37 13.99 -21.87
N GLY A 88 2.20 12.95 -21.72
CA GLY A 88 3.23 12.90 -20.69
C GLY A 88 4.53 12.23 -21.16
N LYS A 89 5.55 12.32 -20.31
CA LYS A 89 6.86 11.71 -20.58
C LYS A 89 6.87 10.21 -20.31
N THR A 90 7.52 9.45 -21.19
CA THR A 90 7.74 8.01 -21.04
C THR A 90 9.21 7.68 -21.26
N HIS A 91 9.70 6.60 -20.64
CA HIS A 91 10.84 5.89 -21.23
C HIS A 91 10.32 4.94 -22.31
N GLN A 92 10.81 5.10 -23.54
CA GLN A 92 10.47 4.21 -24.63
C GLN A 92 11.39 2.98 -24.59
N ILE A 93 10.86 1.86 -24.08
CA ILE A 93 11.63 0.62 -23.90
C ILE A 93 11.71 -0.17 -25.22
N ARG A 94 10.56 -0.27 -25.90
CA ARG A 94 10.33 -0.86 -27.22
C ARG A 94 9.22 -0.09 -27.95
N PRO A 95 8.97 -0.33 -29.24
CA PRO A 95 7.90 0.36 -29.96
C PRO A 95 6.51 0.28 -29.29
N PHE A 96 6.19 -0.82 -28.60
CA PHE A 96 4.92 -1.00 -27.89
C PHE A 96 5.08 -1.34 -26.40
N ILE A 97 6.21 -0.95 -25.79
CA ILE A 97 6.44 -1.06 -24.35
C ILE A 97 6.94 0.28 -23.81
N PHE A 98 6.16 0.86 -22.91
CA PHE A 98 6.44 2.18 -22.35
C PHE A 98 6.44 2.17 -20.83
N HIS A 99 7.48 2.76 -20.25
CA HIS A 99 7.45 3.19 -18.86
C HIS A 99 6.72 4.52 -18.76
N LEU A 100 5.61 4.58 -18.03
CA LEU A 100 4.89 5.80 -17.72
C LEU A 100 5.59 6.49 -16.55
N MET A 101 6.35 7.56 -16.85
CA MET A 101 7.18 8.20 -15.84
C MET A 101 6.35 8.81 -14.71
N ARG A 102 7.00 8.94 -13.55
CA ARG A 102 6.41 9.53 -12.35
C ARG A 102 5.97 10.98 -12.60
N GLY A 103 4.86 11.36 -11.99
CA GLY A 103 4.35 12.73 -12.01
C GLY A 103 3.71 13.17 -13.32
N GLN A 104 3.43 12.25 -14.24
CA GLN A 104 2.83 12.56 -15.53
C GLN A 104 1.32 12.31 -15.53
N VAL A 105 0.60 13.03 -16.40
CA VAL A 105 -0.82 12.79 -16.69
C VAL A 105 -0.97 12.42 -18.16
N PHE A 106 -1.46 11.22 -18.43
CA PHE A 106 -1.65 10.70 -19.78
C PHE A 106 -3.12 10.77 -20.18
N THR A 107 -3.39 10.98 -21.46
CA THR A 107 -4.72 10.81 -22.06
C THR A 107 -4.73 9.54 -22.92
N ILE A 108 -5.31 8.46 -22.38
CA ILE A 108 -5.35 7.14 -23.03
C ILE A 108 -6.81 6.72 -23.14
N GLU A 109 -7.28 6.37 -24.34
CA GLU A 109 -8.70 6.04 -24.59
C GLU A 109 -9.65 7.12 -24.03
N GLY A 110 -9.29 8.40 -24.23
CA GLY A 110 -10.03 9.57 -23.76
C GLY A 110 -10.00 9.81 -22.24
N LYS A 111 -9.26 9.02 -21.46
CA LYS A 111 -9.23 9.08 -19.99
C LYS A 111 -7.92 9.70 -19.51
N LYS A 112 -8.02 10.61 -18.55
CA LYS A 112 -6.86 11.20 -17.86
C LYS A 112 -6.36 10.25 -16.78
N ILE A 113 -5.12 9.78 -16.92
CA ILE A 113 -4.50 8.83 -16.00
C ILE A 113 -3.25 9.48 -15.41
N PHE A 114 -3.26 9.72 -14.10
CA PHE A 114 -2.07 10.17 -13.37
C PHE A 114 -1.23 8.96 -12.95
N THR A 115 0.09 9.04 -13.14
CA THR A 115 1.02 7.97 -12.76
C THR A 115 2.07 8.43 -11.78
N PHE A 116 2.33 7.60 -10.77
CA PHE A 116 3.37 7.86 -9.77
C PHE A 116 3.89 6.54 -9.20
N GLY A 117 4.97 6.02 -9.78
CA GLY A 117 5.65 4.80 -9.36
C GLY A 117 6.50 4.96 -8.08
N GLY A 118 7.23 3.90 -7.75
CA GLY A 118 8.13 3.82 -6.61
C GLY A 118 7.48 3.29 -5.32
N ALA A 119 8.33 2.79 -4.44
CA ALA A 119 8.07 2.44 -3.05
C ALA A 119 9.41 2.22 -2.34
N GLU A 120 9.43 2.29 -1.00
CA GLU A 120 10.62 1.93 -0.23
C GLU A 120 10.73 0.40 -0.04
N SER A 121 11.88 -0.19 -0.40
CA SER A 121 12.13 -1.62 -0.19
C SER A 121 12.29 -1.94 1.29
N VAL A 122 11.38 -2.75 1.83
CA VAL A 122 11.40 -3.19 3.24
C VAL A 122 12.59 -4.06 3.61
N ASP A 123 13.18 -4.72 2.61
CA ASP A 123 14.30 -5.64 2.76
C ASP A 123 15.63 -5.03 2.30
N LYS A 124 15.68 -3.70 2.06
CA LYS A 124 16.89 -2.98 1.63
C LYS A 124 18.11 -3.25 2.52
N GLN A 125 17.90 -3.48 3.82
CA GLN A 125 18.97 -3.79 4.79
C GLN A 125 19.67 -5.13 4.52
N PHE A 126 19.00 -6.05 3.80
CA PHE A 126 19.53 -7.36 3.40
C PHE A 126 20.00 -7.37 1.93
N ARG A 127 19.91 -6.23 1.23
CA ARG A 127 20.24 -6.08 -0.18
C ARG A 127 21.50 -5.23 -0.35
N LYS A 128 22.05 -5.24 -1.56
CA LYS A 128 23.23 -4.45 -1.92
C LYS A 128 22.83 -3.36 -2.91
N GLU A 129 23.09 -2.12 -2.52
CA GLU A 129 22.79 -0.94 -3.33
C GLU A 129 23.52 -1.04 -4.68
N PHE A 130 22.85 -0.63 -5.76
CA PHE A 130 23.29 -0.73 -7.16
C PHE A 130 23.43 -2.16 -7.71
N ILE A 131 22.94 -3.17 -6.98
CA ILE A 131 22.93 -4.57 -7.43
C ILE A 131 21.53 -5.18 -7.30
N SER A 132 20.90 -5.01 -6.13
CA SER A 132 19.59 -5.61 -5.85
C SER A 132 18.57 -4.62 -5.28
N TRP A 133 18.97 -3.36 -5.07
CA TRP A 133 18.09 -2.23 -4.80
C TRP A 133 18.80 -0.92 -5.19
N TRP A 134 18.02 0.15 -5.39
CA TRP A 134 18.48 1.48 -5.79
C TRP A 134 17.75 2.54 -4.97
N ARG A 135 18.40 3.66 -4.64
CA ARG A 135 17.74 4.76 -3.89
C ARG A 135 16.61 5.41 -4.68
N GLU A 136 16.72 5.33 -5.99
CA GLU A 136 15.76 5.80 -6.98
C GLU A 136 14.41 5.07 -6.89
N GLU A 137 14.30 3.96 -6.15
CA GLU A 137 13.03 3.31 -5.82
C GLU A 137 12.06 4.25 -5.09
N VAL A 138 12.60 5.22 -4.34
CA VAL A 138 11.84 6.28 -3.69
C VAL A 138 11.85 7.53 -4.56
N PRO A 139 10.68 8.10 -4.92
CA PRO A 139 10.61 9.33 -5.69
C PRO A 139 11.27 10.51 -4.99
N ASN A 140 11.96 11.33 -5.77
CA ASN A 140 12.60 12.53 -5.27
C ASN A 140 11.69 13.76 -5.35
N GLN A 141 12.13 14.87 -4.75
CA GLN A 141 11.37 16.11 -4.70
C GLN A 141 11.01 16.68 -6.08
N HIS A 142 11.89 16.56 -7.08
CA HIS A 142 11.61 17.05 -8.44
C HIS A 142 10.49 16.26 -9.10
N GLU A 143 10.47 14.94 -8.93
CA GLU A 143 9.40 14.07 -9.45
C GLU A 143 8.05 14.38 -8.78
N PHE A 144 8.06 14.61 -7.47
CA PHE A 144 6.88 15.05 -6.72
C PHE A 144 6.34 16.40 -7.21
N GLU A 145 7.22 17.41 -7.36
CA GLU A 145 6.87 18.74 -7.87
C GLU A 145 6.40 18.70 -9.33
N GLU A 146 6.98 17.84 -10.16
CA GLU A 146 6.52 17.61 -11.53
C GLU A 146 5.10 17.06 -11.53
N GLY A 147 4.80 16.11 -10.63
CA GLY A 147 3.45 15.62 -10.39
C GLY A 147 2.45 16.73 -10.06
N ILE A 148 2.79 17.62 -9.12
CA ILE A 148 1.95 18.77 -8.76
C ILE A 148 1.72 19.67 -9.97
N LYS A 149 2.78 20.09 -10.66
CA LYS A 149 2.69 20.99 -11.84
C LYS A 149 1.85 20.39 -12.96
N ASN A 150 1.96 19.09 -13.21
CA ASN A 150 1.17 18.44 -14.24
C ASN A 150 -0.29 18.28 -13.83
N LEU A 151 -0.58 17.99 -12.56
CA LEU A 151 -1.95 17.95 -12.04
C LEU A 151 -2.63 19.34 -12.07
N GLU A 152 -1.90 20.42 -11.80
CA GLU A 152 -2.40 21.80 -11.90
C GLU A 152 -2.88 22.14 -13.32
N LYS A 153 -2.17 21.68 -14.36
CA LYS A 153 -2.60 21.84 -15.77
C LYS A 153 -3.91 21.13 -16.08
N HIS A 154 -4.35 20.22 -15.21
CA HIS A 154 -5.59 19.47 -15.33
C HIS A 154 -6.58 19.81 -14.21
N ASP A 155 -6.48 21.01 -13.61
CA ASP A 155 -7.37 21.49 -12.56
C ASP A 155 -7.47 20.51 -11.38
N MET A 156 -6.34 19.87 -11.05
CA MET A 156 -6.23 18.85 -10.01
C MET A 156 -7.24 17.71 -10.18
N THR A 157 -7.59 17.38 -11.43
CA THR A 157 -8.67 16.43 -11.75
C THR A 157 -8.24 15.46 -12.84
N VAL A 158 -8.26 14.18 -12.49
CA VAL A 158 -7.96 13.06 -13.39
C VAL A 158 -9.05 12.00 -13.27
N ASP A 159 -9.15 11.10 -14.24
CA ASP A 159 -10.11 10.00 -14.14
C ASP A 159 -9.56 8.89 -13.24
N TYR A 160 -8.31 8.49 -13.46
CA TYR A 160 -7.68 7.38 -12.76
C TYR A 160 -6.29 7.74 -12.27
N VAL A 161 -5.89 7.07 -11.19
CA VAL A 161 -4.53 7.13 -10.66
C VAL A 161 -3.94 5.73 -10.66
N ILE A 162 -2.71 5.59 -11.14
CA ILE A 162 -1.98 4.31 -11.16
C ILE A 162 -0.62 4.51 -10.50
N THR A 163 -0.38 3.78 -9.42
CA THR A 163 0.86 3.85 -8.64
C THR A 163 1.35 2.45 -8.35
N HIS A 164 2.56 2.31 -7.81
CA HIS A 164 3.02 1.01 -7.33
C HIS A 164 2.55 0.71 -5.91
N THR A 165 2.92 1.56 -4.94
CA THR A 165 2.39 1.49 -3.56
C THR A 165 1.09 2.29 -3.39
N ALA A 166 0.50 2.26 -2.20
CA ALA A 166 -0.73 2.96 -1.86
C ALA A 166 -0.47 4.25 -1.06
N PRO A 167 -1.44 5.19 -1.04
CA PRO A 167 -1.42 6.27 -0.06
C PRO A 167 -1.38 5.73 1.37
N LYS A 168 -0.62 6.38 2.26
CA LYS A 168 -0.44 5.95 3.65
C LYS A 168 -1.75 5.62 4.39
N ASP A 169 -2.78 6.45 4.23
CA ASP A 169 -4.08 6.26 4.90
C ASP A 169 -4.84 5.01 4.38
N ILE A 170 -4.48 4.50 3.20
CA ILE A 170 -5.05 3.29 2.60
C ILE A 170 -4.29 2.04 3.04
N ILE A 171 -2.97 2.13 3.25
CA ILE A 171 -2.13 0.99 3.68
C ILE A 171 -2.66 0.37 4.97
N GLY A 172 -3.01 1.20 5.97
CA GLY A 172 -3.55 0.73 7.25
C GLY A 172 -4.88 -0.04 7.15
N GLN A 173 -5.60 0.06 6.02
CA GLN A 173 -6.86 -0.65 5.77
C GLN A 173 -6.69 -1.95 4.98
N LEU A 174 -5.47 -2.25 4.49
CA LEU A 174 -5.23 -3.40 3.64
C LEU A 174 -5.16 -4.74 4.40
N ASP A 175 -5.14 -4.73 5.74
CA ASP A 175 -4.89 -5.91 6.60
C ASP A 175 -3.63 -6.68 6.14
N SER A 176 -2.65 -5.99 5.55
CA SER A 176 -1.43 -6.63 5.06
C SER A 176 -0.47 -6.85 6.23
N PHE A 177 0.25 -7.97 6.21
CA PHE A 177 1.28 -8.34 7.18
C PHE A 177 2.36 -7.25 7.42
N PHE A 178 2.43 -6.24 6.55
CA PHE A 178 3.41 -5.15 6.54
C PHE A 178 2.81 -3.76 6.85
N GLY A 179 1.48 -3.67 7.08
CA GLY A 179 0.70 -2.44 6.97
C GLY A 179 1.04 -1.29 7.94
N ASP A 180 1.71 -1.56 9.06
CA ASP A 180 2.01 -0.52 10.07
C ASP A 180 3.51 -0.27 10.29
N ARG A 181 4.41 -0.89 9.49
CA ARG A 181 5.86 -0.85 9.74
C ARG A 181 6.71 -0.16 8.66
N ILE A 182 6.10 0.27 7.55
CA ILE A 182 6.84 0.93 6.47
C ILE A 182 6.59 2.44 6.56
N ASN A 183 7.60 3.19 7.01
CA ASN A 183 7.60 4.65 6.89
C ASN A 183 8.06 5.06 5.49
N ASP A 184 7.30 4.64 4.48
CA ASP A 184 7.63 4.90 3.07
C ASP A 184 7.25 6.33 2.69
N SER A 185 8.26 7.14 2.37
CA SER A 185 8.06 8.52 1.93
C SER A 185 7.26 8.62 0.62
N THR A 186 7.28 7.60 -0.22
CA THR A 186 6.42 7.54 -1.42
C THR A 186 4.97 7.50 -1.02
N SER A 187 4.60 6.64 -0.08
CA SER A 187 3.25 6.53 0.47
C SER A 187 2.74 7.84 1.10
N GLU A 188 3.63 8.67 1.67
CA GLU A 188 3.30 10.03 2.14
C GLU A 188 3.02 11.00 0.99
N MET A 189 3.85 11.00 -0.06
CA MET A 189 3.61 11.78 -1.27
C MET A 189 2.28 11.40 -1.92
N LEU A 190 1.97 10.09 -1.99
CA LEU A 190 0.70 9.60 -2.51
C LEU A 190 -0.49 10.03 -1.64
N ASN A 191 -0.31 10.11 -0.31
CA ASN A 191 -1.32 10.64 0.59
C ASN A 191 -1.62 12.12 0.34
N TYR A 192 -0.60 12.91 -0.02
CA TYR A 192 -0.79 14.28 -0.45
C TYR A 192 -1.62 14.36 -1.74
N PHE A 193 -1.26 13.58 -2.78
CA PHE A 193 -2.03 13.58 -4.03
C PHE A 193 -3.47 13.13 -3.81
N MET A 194 -3.67 12.06 -3.05
CA MET A 194 -5.00 11.53 -2.69
C MET A 194 -5.91 12.61 -2.07
N LYS A 195 -5.34 13.49 -1.23
CA LYS A 195 -6.09 14.59 -0.58
C LYS A 195 -6.26 15.81 -1.47
N SER A 196 -5.41 15.97 -2.47
CA SER A 196 -5.30 17.19 -3.28
C SER A 196 -6.02 17.11 -4.63
N ILE A 197 -6.28 15.91 -5.16
CA ILE A 197 -6.86 15.71 -6.49
C ILE A 197 -8.24 15.05 -6.44
N ARG A 198 -9.03 15.29 -7.49
CA ARG A 198 -10.29 14.58 -7.75
C ARG A 198 -10.02 13.44 -8.73
N PHE A 199 -10.46 12.24 -8.36
CA PHE A 199 -10.33 11.04 -9.19
C PHE A 199 -11.54 10.10 -9.03
N LYS A 200 -11.75 9.25 -10.05
CA LYS A 200 -12.79 8.21 -10.04
C LYS A 200 -12.31 6.96 -9.34
N HIS A 201 -11.11 6.48 -9.66
CA HIS A 201 -10.53 5.26 -9.08
C HIS A 201 -9.00 5.29 -9.03
N TRP A 202 -8.41 4.57 -8.09
CA TRP A 202 -6.97 4.45 -7.88
C TRP A 202 -6.57 2.98 -7.88
N PHE A 203 -5.63 2.60 -8.74
CA PHE A 203 -5.08 1.25 -8.85
C PHE A 203 -3.62 1.22 -8.40
N PHE A 204 -3.23 0.17 -7.69
CA PHE A 204 -1.85 -0.02 -7.21
C PHE A 204 -1.50 -1.51 -7.03
N GLY A 205 -0.21 -1.81 -6.91
CA GLY A 205 0.36 -3.15 -6.72
C GLY A 205 0.97 -3.33 -5.32
N HIS A 206 2.22 -3.82 -5.26
CA HIS A 206 3.12 -3.88 -4.10
C HIS A 206 2.72 -4.85 -2.97
N PHE A 207 1.45 -4.90 -2.57
CA PHE A 207 1.00 -5.68 -1.40
C PHE A 207 0.65 -7.14 -1.72
N HIS A 208 0.91 -7.58 -2.96
CA HIS A 208 0.72 -8.97 -3.43
C HIS A 208 -0.67 -9.56 -3.16
N THR A 209 -1.70 -8.72 -3.09
CA THR A 209 -3.08 -9.12 -2.83
C THR A 209 -4.04 -8.50 -3.85
N ASN A 210 -5.28 -8.99 -3.89
CA ASN A 210 -6.35 -8.39 -4.70
C ASN A 210 -7.48 -7.98 -3.76
N LYS A 211 -7.62 -6.68 -3.52
CA LYS A 211 -8.63 -6.12 -2.59
C LYS A 211 -9.14 -4.79 -3.16
N THR A 212 -10.38 -4.44 -2.84
CA THR A 212 -10.94 -3.13 -3.19
C THR A 212 -11.50 -2.48 -1.93
N ILE A 213 -11.14 -1.22 -1.71
CA ILE A 213 -11.50 -0.40 -0.56
C ILE A 213 -12.00 0.93 -1.09
N GLY A 214 -13.33 1.10 -1.19
CA GLY A 214 -13.92 2.27 -1.82
C GLY A 214 -13.41 2.47 -3.25
N LYS A 215 -12.74 3.60 -3.51
CA LYS A 215 -12.16 3.96 -4.82
C LYS A 215 -10.76 3.40 -5.07
N PHE A 216 -10.27 2.51 -4.20
CA PHE A 216 -8.91 1.99 -4.22
C PHE A 216 -8.92 0.50 -4.53
N THR A 217 -8.15 0.05 -5.51
CA THR A 217 -7.99 -1.37 -5.81
C THR A 217 -6.52 -1.73 -5.86
N VAL A 218 -6.13 -2.64 -4.96
CA VAL A 218 -4.84 -3.31 -5.06
C VAL A 218 -4.96 -4.51 -5.98
N LEU A 219 -3.98 -4.67 -6.86
CA LEU A 219 -3.90 -5.72 -7.86
C LEU A 219 -2.60 -6.49 -7.68
N ASN A 220 -2.68 -7.81 -7.77
CA ASN A 220 -1.53 -8.68 -7.96
C ASN A 220 -1.78 -9.50 -9.24
N ASN A 221 -2.33 -10.71 -9.10
CA ASN A 221 -2.56 -11.61 -10.24
C ASN A 221 -3.84 -11.33 -11.03
N ARG A 222 -4.68 -10.39 -10.59
CA ARG A 222 -5.93 -10.06 -11.28
C ARG A 222 -5.69 -9.03 -12.39
N LEU A 223 -6.29 -9.27 -13.55
CA LEU A 223 -6.48 -8.25 -14.58
C LEU A 223 -7.88 -7.64 -14.43
N VAL A 224 -7.95 -6.32 -14.42
CA VAL A 224 -9.21 -5.57 -14.42
C VAL A 224 -9.31 -4.75 -15.70
N VAL A 225 -10.51 -4.69 -16.28
CA VAL A 225 -10.80 -3.80 -17.40
C VAL A 225 -11.26 -2.46 -16.84
N LEU A 226 -10.69 -1.39 -17.36
CA LEU A 226 -11.10 -0.03 -17.03
C LEU A 226 -12.25 0.34 -17.99
N GLN A 227 -13.48 0.14 -17.52
CA GLN A 227 -14.71 0.49 -18.26
C GLN A 227 -15.21 1.89 -17.88
N GLU A 228 -15.88 2.55 -18.83
CA GLU A 228 -16.52 3.86 -18.66
C GLU A 228 -17.73 3.83 -17.72
N GLU A 229 -18.28 2.66 -17.44
CA GLU A 229 -19.38 2.48 -16.48
C GLU A 229 -18.90 1.78 -15.22
N VAL A 230 -18.24 2.52 -14.33
CA VAL A 230 -18.59 2.35 -12.91
C VAL A 230 -19.88 3.14 -12.74
N ILE A 231 -21.02 2.51 -13.05
CA ILE A 231 -22.25 2.86 -12.34
C ILE A 231 -21.88 2.57 -10.88
N MET A 232 -21.51 3.62 -10.13
CA MET A 232 -21.52 3.52 -8.69
C MET A 232 -22.94 3.06 -8.37
N SER A 233 -23.08 1.81 -7.92
CA SER A 233 -24.34 1.37 -7.38
C SER A 233 -24.73 2.45 -6.38
N LYS A 234 -25.89 3.09 -6.59
CA LYS A 234 -26.54 3.85 -5.53
C LYS A 234 -26.36 3.00 -4.27
N ASP A 235 -25.76 3.60 -3.24
CA ASP A 235 -25.60 2.97 -1.95
C ASP A 235 -26.85 2.12 -1.67
N PRO A 236 -26.72 0.80 -1.48
CA PRO A 236 -27.86 -0.12 -1.50
C PRO A 236 -28.87 0.20 -0.40
N GLU A 237 -28.46 1.00 0.58
CA GLU A 237 -29.27 1.42 1.70
C GLU A 237 -30.18 2.60 1.32
N PRO A 238 -31.51 2.48 1.53
CA PRO A 238 -32.44 3.57 1.29
C PRO A 238 -32.03 4.85 2.04
N ARG A 239 -32.23 6.02 1.40
CA ARG A 239 -31.96 7.34 1.99
C ARG A 239 -32.52 7.48 3.40
N ASP A 240 -33.73 7.00 3.61
CA ASP A 240 -34.43 7.11 4.90
C ASP A 240 -33.76 6.26 5.97
N TRP A 241 -33.29 5.06 5.63
CA TRP A 241 -32.50 4.21 6.52
C TRP A 241 -31.21 4.88 6.96
N LYS A 242 -30.52 5.58 6.03
CA LYS A 242 -29.28 6.32 6.34
C LYS A 242 -29.53 7.45 7.33
N ILE A 243 -30.63 8.19 7.14
CA ILE A 243 -31.03 9.28 8.03
C ILE A 243 -31.35 8.74 9.43
N GLU A 244 -32.14 7.68 9.52
CA GLU A 244 -32.51 7.05 10.79
C GLU A 244 -31.29 6.48 11.52
N LYS A 245 -30.40 5.80 10.79
CA LYS A 245 -29.17 5.24 11.34
C LYS A 245 -28.22 6.33 11.84
N TYR A 246 -28.07 7.42 11.09
CA TYR A 246 -27.27 8.57 11.51
C TYR A 246 -27.84 9.21 12.78
N ARG A 247 -29.14 9.48 12.81
CA ARG A 247 -29.81 10.10 13.97
C ARG A 247 -29.78 9.21 15.21
N SER A 248 -29.99 7.90 15.04
CA SER A 248 -29.88 6.91 16.12
C SER A 248 -28.47 6.92 16.72
N LYS A 249 -27.43 6.87 15.88
CA LYS A 249 -26.04 6.92 16.34
C LYS A 249 -25.64 8.26 16.95
N PHE A 250 -26.10 9.38 16.37
CA PHE A 250 -25.85 10.72 16.91
C PHE A 250 -26.44 10.88 18.31
N LYS A 251 -27.64 10.33 18.53
CA LYS A 251 -28.30 10.31 19.85
C LYS A 251 -27.51 9.51 20.89
N VAL A 252 -26.96 8.37 20.49
CA VAL A 252 -26.12 7.55 21.38
C VAL A 252 -24.79 8.23 21.69
N ALA A 253 -24.13 8.81 20.67
CA ALA A 253 -22.83 9.43 20.82
C ALA A 253 -22.88 10.77 21.57
N TYR A 254 -23.98 11.52 21.40
CA TYR A 254 -24.14 12.86 21.95
C TYR A 254 -25.52 13.06 22.58
N PRO A 255 -25.83 12.37 23.69
CA PRO A 255 -27.15 12.43 24.31
C PRO A 255 -27.50 13.84 24.82
N ASN A 256 -26.49 14.66 25.13
CA ASN A 256 -26.64 16.00 25.70
C ASN A 256 -26.53 17.13 24.67
N ILE A 257 -26.34 16.81 23.39
CA ILE A 257 -26.30 17.79 22.29
C ILE A 257 -27.67 17.82 21.61
N LYS A 258 -28.10 18.99 21.12
CA LYS A 258 -29.34 19.12 20.34
C LYS A 258 -29.30 18.14 19.17
N GLN A 259 -30.30 17.27 19.11
CA GLN A 259 -30.37 16.22 18.10
C GLN A 259 -30.70 16.83 16.73
N PRO A 260 -30.02 16.40 15.66
CA PRO A 260 -30.26 16.94 14.34
C PRO A 260 -31.62 16.47 13.82
N THR A 261 -32.30 17.36 13.08
CA THR A 261 -33.61 17.06 12.49
C THR A 261 -33.47 16.04 11.36
N TYR A 262 -34.60 15.46 10.94
CA TYR A 262 -34.60 14.53 9.82
C TYR A 262 -34.15 15.23 8.53
N GLU A 263 -34.58 16.48 8.32
CA GLU A 263 -34.27 17.31 7.17
C GLU A 263 -32.80 17.75 7.15
N GLU A 264 -32.24 18.14 8.30
CA GLU A 264 -30.82 18.52 8.43
C GLU A 264 -29.91 17.34 8.06
N VAL A 265 -30.24 16.16 8.56
CA VAL A 265 -29.50 14.92 8.24
C VAL A 265 -29.76 14.51 6.79
N GLY A 266 -30.99 14.64 6.29
CA GLY A 266 -31.32 14.33 4.90
C GLY A 266 -30.53 15.18 3.92
N ALA A 267 -30.44 16.49 4.14
CA ALA A 267 -29.63 17.39 3.32
C ALA A 267 -28.13 17.07 3.37
N LEU A 268 -27.64 16.57 4.52
CA LEU A 268 -26.27 16.09 4.70
C LEU A 268 -26.03 14.79 3.92
N ILE A 269 -26.94 13.81 4.02
CA ILE A 269 -26.89 12.55 3.26
C ILE A 269 -26.95 12.84 1.75
N ASP A 270 -27.85 13.72 1.30
CA ASP A 270 -27.99 14.09 -0.12
C ASP A 270 -26.75 14.80 -0.67
N ARG A 271 -26.01 15.52 0.19
CA ARG A 271 -24.72 16.11 -0.16
C ARG A 271 -23.66 15.02 -0.29
N TRP A 272 -23.57 14.10 0.67
CA TRP A 272 -22.60 13.01 0.67
C TRP A 272 -22.82 12.02 -0.48
N ASP A 273 -24.07 11.69 -0.81
CA ASP A 273 -24.41 10.82 -1.93
C ASP A 273 -24.03 11.46 -3.27
N ARG A 274 -24.21 12.79 -3.42
CA ARG A 274 -23.73 13.54 -4.60
C ARG A 274 -22.21 13.57 -4.72
N GLU A 275 -21.51 13.54 -3.60
CA GLU A 275 -20.05 13.53 -3.53
C GLU A 275 -19.44 12.12 -3.58
N GLY A 276 -20.28 11.08 -3.70
CA GLY A 276 -19.86 9.67 -3.74
C GLY A 276 -19.23 9.19 -2.42
N ARG A 277 -19.59 9.78 -1.28
CA ARG A 277 -19.13 9.34 0.04
C ARG A 277 -20.05 8.24 0.56
N HIS A 278 -19.56 7.01 0.64
CA HIS A 278 -20.29 5.92 1.30
C HIS A 278 -20.37 6.15 2.81
N ILE A 279 -21.54 5.90 3.41
CA ILE A 279 -21.69 5.94 4.86
C ILE A 279 -21.13 4.65 5.45
N THR A 280 -19.85 4.66 5.79
CA THR A 280 -19.32 3.81 6.84
C THR A 280 -18.68 4.69 7.91
N TYR A 281 -19.51 5.03 8.92
CA TYR A 281 -19.16 5.47 10.27
C TYR A 281 -18.55 6.87 10.45
N PRO A 282 -19.33 7.89 10.85
CA PRO A 282 -18.77 9.23 10.99
C PRO A 282 -17.90 9.52 12.23
N LEU A 283 -17.98 8.79 13.36
CA LEU A 283 -17.40 9.32 14.62
C LEU A 283 -16.86 8.30 15.65
N ALA A 284 -16.86 6.99 15.37
CA ALA A 284 -16.30 6.00 16.29
C ALA A 284 -14.76 5.85 16.18
N GLY A 285 -14.18 6.21 15.03
CA GLY A 285 -12.74 6.03 14.76
C GLY A 285 -11.83 7.04 15.47
N LEU A 286 -12.32 8.24 15.82
CA LEU A 286 -11.47 9.28 16.39
C LEU A 286 -11.21 9.06 17.90
N ASN A 287 -12.25 8.81 18.70
CA ASN A 287 -12.09 8.67 20.15
C ASN A 287 -11.65 7.27 20.61
N TRP A 288 -11.96 6.21 19.85
CA TRP A 288 -11.52 4.85 20.20
C TRP A 288 -10.03 4.64 19.93
N ASN A 289 -9.54 5.17 18.80
CA ASN A 289 -8.12 5.14 18.48
C ASN A 289 -7.31 5.95 19.47
N GLU A 290 -7.79 7.10 19.97
CA GLU A 290 -7.01 7.90 20.91
C GLU A 290 -6.87 7.23 22.30
N LEU A 291 -7.93 6.60 22.82
CA LEU A 291 -7.88 5.89 24.10
C LEU A 291 -7.06 4.59 24.02
N GLU A 292 -7.18 3.81 22.95
CA GLU A 292 -6.37 2.61 22.74
C GLU A 292 -4.92 2.98 22.36
N TRP A 293 -4.70 4.06 21.62
CA TRP A 293 -3.36 4.60 21.35
C TRP A 293 -2.69 5.10 22.62
N GLN A 294 -3.38 5.80 23.51
CA GLN A 294 -2.82 6.23 24.80
C GLN A 294 -2.44 5.04 25.69
N LYS A 295 -3.28 3.99 25.73
CA LYS A 295 -3.00 2.75 26.48
C LYS A 295 -1.80 2.01 25.88
N GLU A 296 -1.77 1.86 24.56
CA GLU A 296 -0.70 1.14 23.86
C GLU A 296 0.61 1.93 23.84
N TYR A 297 0.56 3.26 23.74
CA TYR A 297 1.71 4.15 23.86
C TYR A 297 2.33 4.07 25.26
N LYS A 298 1.52 4.12 26.31
CA LYS A 298 1.99 3.97 27.70
C LYS A 298 2.63 2.60 27.92
N ARG A 299 2.00 1.54 27.40
CA ARG A 299 2.48 0.16 27.48
C ARG A 299 3.77 -0.08 26.69
N LYS A 300 3.89 0.44 25.46
CA LYS A 300 5.11 0.38 24.65
C LYS A 300 6.25 1.18 25.28
N LYS A 301 5.94 2.32 25.90
CA LYS A 301 6.93 3.11 26.67
C LYS A 301 7.46 2.33 27.88
N GLU A 302 6.59 1.62 28.60
CA GLU A 302 7.01 0.75 29.72
C GLU A 302 7.89 -0.42 29.24
N PHE A 303 7.54 -1.06 28.11
CA PHE A 303 8.37 -2.12 27.53
C PHE A 303 9.70 -1.62 26.99
N LYS A 304 9.74 -0.42 26.39
CA LYS A 304 10.98 0.22 25.97
C LYS A 304 11.92 0.45 27.16
N ILE A 305 11.42 1.05 28.24
CA ILE A 305 12.21 1.28 29.47
C ILE A 305 12.72 -0.04 30.06
N LEU A 306 11.88 -1.09 30.05
CA LEU A 306 12.26 -2.40 30.58
C LEU A 306 13.30 -3.09 29.68
N ALA A 307 13.15 -3.03 28.36
CA ALA A 307 14.11 -3.55 27.40
C ALA A 307 15.46 -2.82 27.52
N GLU A 308 15.46 -1.49 27.62
CA GLU A 308 16.68 -0.69 27.83
C GLU A 308 17.39 -1.05 29.15
N LYS A 309 16.64 -1.31 30.23
CA LYS A 309 17.22 -1.82 31.50
C LYS A 309 17.86 -3.20 31.34
N ILE A 310 17.20 -4.12 30.62
CA ILE A 310 17.73 -5.45 30.32
C ILE A 310 19.04 -5.36 29.53
N ILE A 311 19.07 -4.51 28.49
CA ILE A 311 20.27 -4.28 27.66
C ILE A 311 21.42 -3.71 28.51
N ASN A 312 21.14 -2.69 29.33
CA ASN A 312 22.16 -1.99 30.11
C ASN A 312 22.72 -2.81 31.29
N HIS A 313 21.96 -3.76 31.86
CA HIS A 313 22.46 -4.64 32.93
C HIS A 313 23.23 -5.86 32.41
N GLN A 314 22.94 -6.36 31.21
CA GLN A 314 23.75 -7.42 30.58
C GLN A 314 25.19 -7.00 30.26
N ALA A 315 25.48 -5.70 30.17
CA ALA A 315 26.83 -5.17 29.99
C ALA A 315 27.72 -5.28 31.26
N HIS A 316 27.14 -5.54 32.43
CA HIS A 316 27.85 -5.54 33.73
C HIS A 316 27.96 -6.91 34.41
N GLY A 317 27.50 -7.99 33.75
CA GLY A 317 27.86 -9.35 34.11
C GLY A 317 27.16 -9.99 35.32
N GLU A 318 26.15 -9.39 35.95
CA GLU A 318 25.41 -10.04 37.06
C GLU A 318 23.88 -9.82 37.05
N GLU A 319 23.21 -10.91 37.45
CA GLU A 319 21.80 -11.19 37.82
C GLU A 319 20.66 -11.25 36.79
N ILE A 320 19.91 -12.35 36.92
CA ILE A 320 18.85 -12.88 36.06
C ILE A 320 17.56 -12.05 36.23
N PHE A 321 17.11 -11.38 35.16
CA PHE A 321 15.80 -10.74 35.16
C PHE A 321 14.69 -11.75 34.84
N MET A 322 13.94 -12.14 35.87
CA MET A 322 12.65 -12.80 35.67
C MET A 322 11.59 -11.75 35.28
N ALA A 323 11.05 -11.86 34.06
CA ALA A 323 9.96 -11.00 33.59
C ALA A 323 8.61 -11.32 34.28
N CYS A 324 8.52 -12.40 35.08
CA CYS A 324 7.41 -12.64 36.00
C CYS A 324 7.84 -12.31 37.43
N GLY A 325 7.07 -11.47 38.11
CA GLY A 325 7.26 -11.22 39.54
C GLY A 325 7.13 -12.51 40.36
N SER A 326 7.85 -12.54 41.48
CA SER A 326 7.84 -13.56 42.52
C SER A 326 6.50 -14.31 42.70
N GLY A 327 6.42 -15.54 42.21
CA GLY A 327 5.48 -16.56 42.69
C GLY A 327 4.06 -16.59 42.08
N GLU A 328 3.72 -15.77 41.09
CA GLU A 328 2.41 -15.87 40.43
C GLU A 328 2.39 -16.91 39.30
N LYS A 329 1.35 -17.75 39.24
CA LYS A 329 1.17 -18.75 38.18
C LYS A 329 1.03 -18.05 36.82
N CYS A 330 1.92 -18.39 35.89
CA CYS A 330 1.90 -17.87 34.52
C CYS A 330 0.56 -18.24 33.83
N PRO A 331 -0.20 -17.28 33.27
CA PRO A 331 -1.43 -17.59 32.55
C PRO A 331 -1.07 -18.35 31.27
N LYS A 332 -1.66 -19.54 31.05
CA LYS A 332 -1.51 -20.36 29.84
C LYS A 332 -2.12 -19.63 28.63
N SER A 333 -1.39 -18.71 28.00
CA SER A 333 -1.73 -18.10 26.70
C SER A 333 -0.67 -17.09 26.22
N ASP A 334 -0.71 -16.77 24.92
CA ASP A 334 -0.01 -15.65 24.24
C ASP A 334 -0.28 -14.26 24.85
N ASN A 335 -1.11 -14.18 25.91
CA ASN A 335 -1.38 -12.96 26.64
C ASN A 335 -0.41 -12.68 27.81
N CYS A 336 0.55 -13.56 28.08
CA CYS A 336 1.55 -13.35 29.13
C CYS A 336 2.45 -12.13 28.84
N LYS A 337 2.76 -11.35 29.89
CA LYS A 337 3.59 -10.14 29.79
C LYS A 337 5.00 -10.45 29.26
N CYS A 338 5.56 -11.61 29.61
CA CYS A 338 6.86 -12.09 29.13
C CYS A 338 6.85 -12.34 27.61
N TRP A 339 5.81 -13.01 27.11
CA TRP A 339 5.65 -13.26 25.68
C TRP A 339 5.47 -11.97 24.88
N LYS A 340 4.68 -11.04 25.42
CA LYS A 340 4.46 -9.72 24.80
C LYS A 340 5.73 -8.85 24.79
N LEU A 341 6.55 -8.92 25.84
CA LEU A 341 7.86 -8.26 25.85
C LEU A 341 8.83 -8.93 24.87
N TYR A 342 8.84 -10.25 24.78
CA TYR A 342 9.64 -10.99 23.80
C TYR A 342 9.26 -10.64 22.36
N GLN A 343 7.97 -10.62 22.04
CA GLN A 343 7.47 -10.14 20.76
C GLN A 343 7.91 -8.69 20.52
N TYR A 344 7.75 -7.79 21.50
CA TYR A 344 8.23 -6.41 21.37
C TYR A 344 9.74 -6.32 21.07
N MET A 345 10.59 -7.13 21.72
CA MET A 345 12.03 -7.14 21.45
C MET A 345 12.38 -7.70 20.07
N LEU A 346 11.69 -8.77 19.63
CA LEU A 346 11.83 -9.33 18.28
C LEU A 346 11.41 -8.32 17.21
N GLU A 347 10.26 -7.68 17.41
CA GLU A 347 9.66 -6.75 16.46
C GLU A 347 10.46 -5.46 16.27
N ASN A 348 11.26 -5.09 17.26
CA ASN A 348 12.10 -3.89 17.24
C ASN A 348 13.58 -4.23 17.02
N GLU A 349 13.87 -5.46 16.56
CA GLU A 349 15.22 -5.94 16.24
C GLU A 349 16.24 -5.63 17.35
N ILE A 350 15.79 -5.72 18.61
CA ILE A 350 16.63 -5.63 19.80
C ILE A 350 17.32 -7.00 19.98
N LEU A 351 17.98 -7.43 18.90
CA LEU A 351 18.52 -8.76 18.66
C LEU A 351 20.04 -8.67 18.57
N GLY A 352 20.63 -8.41 19.73
CA GLY A 352 22.06 -8.64 20.01
C GLY A 352 22.29 -9.26 21.40
N HIS A 353 21.22 -9.48 22.17
CA HIS A 353 21.27 -9.67 23.63
C HIS A 353 20.36 -10.81 24.14
N THR A 354 19.65 -11.50 23.25
CA THR A 354 18.62 -12.50 23.57
C THR A 354 19.16 -13.91 23.82
N CYS A 355 20.48 -14.11 23.81
CA CYS A 355 21.08 -15.44 23.99
C CYS A 355 20.81 -16.09 25.36
N MET A 356 20.20 -15.41 26.34
CA MET A 356 19.94 -15.98 27.66
C MET A 356 18.60 -15.56 28.28
N LEU A 357 17.49 -15.70 27.55
CA LEU A 357 16.20 -15.83 28.24
C LEU A 357 16.09 -17.27 28.76
N TYR A 358 16.47 -17.50 30.01
CA TYR A 358 16.31 -18.81 30.65
C TYR A 358 14.83 -19.09 30.93
N LYS A 359 14.43 -20.35 30.69
CA LYS A 359 13.10 -20.88 31.04
C LYS A 359 12.85 -20.67 32.54
N PRO A 360 11.82 -19.91 32.96
CA PRO A 360 11.42 -19.89 34.36
C PRO A 360 11.03 -21.30 34.81
N GLU A 361 11.41 -21.74 36.01
CA GLU A 361 11.15 -23.11 36.51
C GLU A 361 9.67 -23.52 36.40
N ASN A 362 8.77 -22.54 36.39
CA ASN A 362 7.32 -22.74 36.36
C ASN A 362 6.67 -22.52 34.97
N CYS A 363 7.46 -22.40 33.89
CA CYS A 363 6.95 -22.12 32.54
C CYS A 363 6.80 -23.39 31.70
N GLU A 364 5.58 -23.92 31.61
CA GLU A 364 5.29 -25.16 30.84
C GLU A 364 5.34 -24.96 29.31
N GLU A 365 5.22 -23.72 28.82
CA GLU A 365 5.11 -23.42 27.37
C GLU A 365 6.31 -22.63 26.80
N PHE A 366 7.45 -22.62 27.50
CA PHE A 366 8.66 -21.95 27.01
C PHE A 366 9.16 -22.57 25.71
N ARG A 367 9.22 -21.77 24.63
CA ARG A 367 9.81 -22.17 23.35
C ARG A 367 11.16 -21.47 23.16
N PRO A 368 12.29 -22.20 23.17
CA PRO A 368 13.59 -21.61 22.88
C PRO A 368 13.68 -21.16 21.42
N TYR A 369 14.56 -20.19 21.18
CA TYR A 369 14.83 -19.68 19.84
C TYR A 369 15.48 -20.77 18.98
N GLY A 370 14.80 -21.19 17.90
CA GLY A 370 15.32 -22.15 16.92
C GLY A 370 14.42 -23.36 16.66
N ASP A 371 13.53 -23.69 17.58
CA ASP A 371 12.60 -24.82 17.41
C ASP A 371 11.32 -24.31 16.72
N LYS A 372 11.28 -24.44 15.38
CA LYS A 372 10.05 -24.33 14.59
C LYS A 372 9.28 -25.64 14.56
#